data_AF-A0A951SFS1-F1
#
_entry.id   AF-A0A951SFS1-F1
#
_cell.length_a   1.000
_cell.length_b   1.000
_cell.length_c   1.000
_cell.angle_alpha   90.00
_cell.angle_beta   90.00
_cell.angle_gamma   90.00
#
_symmetry.space_group_name_H-M   'P 1'
#
loop_
_entity.id
_entity.type
_entity.pdbx_description
1 polymer ?
#
loop_
_entity_poly.entity_id
_entity_poly.type
_entity_poly.pdbx_seq_one_letter_code
_entity_poly.pdbx_strand_id
1 'polypeptide(L)'
;MSPDGKALVALSDRGRSFRLSIIEDETACLTGVASSGGGRLLEAPRGRLSRQRDSEGMTRAGDGIYVTFEGRHAIWRFEGSLDGTPVEVQPPHGMRELARNSGVEAIAGLSDGRLLMIAEDGEEDDIPAWVGGPDGWEALSYRRTGNFHPTDAALLPSGDVLVLERAFSFLEGFAARIVRIPAATIVPRARLTGTEVARIAPPLVVDNFEAIAVRPETGGEVSIFLLSDDNFNFVQRTILMQFGMKDRP
;
A
#
# COMPACT_ATOMS: atom_id res chain seq x y z
N MET A 1 -2.74 1.11 -9.21
CA MET A 1 -3.20 1.86 -10.40
C MET A 1 -2.72 1.19 -11.68
N SER A 2 -3.49 1.21 -12.77
CA SER A 2 -3.05 0.78 -14.10
C SER A 2 -2.11 1.83 -14.74
N PRO A 3 -1.21 1.43 -15.66
CA PRO A 3 -0.28 2.39 -16.28
C PRO A 3 -0.96 3.56 -17.01
N ASP A 4 -2.18 3.36 -17.54
CA ASP A 4 -2.97 4.39 -18.22
C ASP A 4 -3.84 5.22 -17.25
N GLY A 5 -3.82 4.94 -15.95
CA GLY A 5 -4.56 5.69 -14.92
C GLY A 5 -6.08 5.50 -14.93
N LYS A 6 -6.61 4.58 -15.75
CA LYS A 6 -8.07 4.41 -15.94
C LYS A 6 -8.68 3.33 -15.06
N ALA A 7 -7.85 2.48 -14.46
CA ALA A 7 -8.31 1.38 -13.64
C ALA A 7 -7.48 1.21 -12.37
N LEU A 8 -8.17 0.91 -11.28
CA LEU A 8 -7.58 0.39 -10.06
C LEU A 8 -7.64 -1.13 -10.06
N VAL A 9 -6.64 -1.73 -9.44
CA VAL A 9 -6.71 -3.13 -9.03
C VAL A 9 -6.68 -3.09 -7.51
N ALA A 10 -7.73 -3.60 -6.88
CA ALA A 10 -7.81 -3.77 -5.44
C ALA A 10 -7.60 -5.25 -5.11
N LEU A 11 -7.03 -5.55 -3.94
CA LEU A 11 -6.81 -6.90 -3.47
C LEU A 11 -7.38 -6.97 -2.05
N SER A 12 -8.30 -7.91 -1.81
CA SER A 12 -8.84 -8.15 -0.46
C SER A 12 -7.88 -9.00 0.37
N ASP A 13 -7.96 -8.88 1.69
CA ASP A 13 -7.42 -9.80 2.71
C ASP A 13 -7.57 -11.30 2.34
N ARG A 14 -8.64 -11.71 1.66
CA ARG A 14 -8.86 -13.11 1.26
C ARG A 14 -8.18 -13.51 -0.05
N GLY A 15 -7.26 -12.68 -0.56
CA GLY A 15 -6.54 -12.88 -1.81
C GLY A 15 -7.44 -12.82 -3.04
N ARG A 16 -8.50 -12.00 -3.04
CA ARG A 16 -9.34 -11.76 -4.22
C ARG A 16 -9.00 -10.42 -4.84
N SER A 17 -8.57 -10.44 -6.10
CA SER A 17 -8.30 -9.23 -6.87
C SER A 17 -9.54 -8.73 -7.59
N PHE A 18 -9.82 -7.44 -7.52
CA PHE A 18 -10.90 -6.76 -8.22
C PHE A 18 -10.31 -5.70 -9.15
N ARG A 19 -10.81 -5.64 -10.38
CA ARG A 19 -10.50 -4.54 -11.30
C ARG A 19 -11.65 -3.55 -11.28
N LEU A 20 -11.32 -2.31 -10.93
CA LEU A 20 -12.27 -1.21 -10.81
C LEU A 20 -11.94 -0.17 -11.89
N SER A 21 -12.86 0.04 -12.82
CA SER A 21 -12.78 1.16 -13.76
C SER A 21 -13.21 2.43 -13.06
N ILE A 22 -12.41 3.48 -13.21
CA ILE A 22 -12.68 4.80 -12.61
C ILE A 22 -13.72 5.51 -13.49
N ILE A 23 -14.76 6.08 -12.86
CA ILE A 23 -15.79 6.89 -13.52
C ILE A 23 -15.63 8.32 -13.00
N GLU A 24 -15.43 9.25 -13.92
CA GLU A 24 -15.17 10.66 -13.62
C GLU A 24 -16.13 11.55 -14.39
N ASP A 25 -16.38 12.75 -13.86
CA ASP A 25 -17.07 13.79 -14.59
C ASP A 25 -16.13 14.54 -15.57
N GLU A 26 -16.67 15.56 -16.24
CA GLU A 26 -15.93 16.40 -17.20
C GLU A 26 -14.77 17.19 -16.57
N THR A 27 -14.72 17.28 -15.24
CA THR A 27 -13.67 17.96 -14.48
C THR A 27 -12.65 16.98 -13.88
N ALA A 28 -12.66 15.72 -14.31
CA ALA A 28 -11.81 14.63 -13.80
C ALA A 28 -12.02 14.32 -12.31
N CYS A 29 -13.19 14.65 -11.76
CA CYS A 29 -13.56 14.29 -10.39
C CYS A 29 -14.21 12.89 -10.36
N LEU A 30 -13.78 12.03 -9.44
CA LEU A 30 -14.34 10.70 -9.21
C LEU A 30 -15.83 10.80 -8.83
N THR A 31 -16.68 10.21 -9.66
CA THR A 31 -18.13 10.09 -9.40
C THR A 31 -18.55 8.66 -9.08
N GLY A 32 -17.70 7.67 -9.38
CA GLY A 32 -17.92 6.29 -9.01
C GLY A 32 -16.89 5.32 -9.57
N VAL A 33 -17.13 4.04 -9.36
CA VAL A 33 -16.35 2.96 -9.96
C VAL A 33 -17.25 1.88 -10.51
N ALA A 34 -16.82 1.24 -11.60
CA ALA A 34 -17.43 0.01 -12.11
C ALA A 34 -16.50 -1.17 -11.88
N SER A 35 -16.99 -2.23 -11.24
CA SER A 35 -16.25 -3.48 -11.09
C SER A 35 -16.54 -4.43 -12.26
N SER A 36 -15.49 -4.94 -12.90
CA SER A 36 -15.63 -6.01 -13.89
C SER A 36 -15.59 -7.38 -13.20
N GLY A 37 -16.75 -7.84 -12.69
CA GLY A 37 -16.95 -9.20 -12.17
C GLY A 37 -16.77 -9.38 -10.65
N GLY A 38 -16.88 -10.64 -10.19
CA GLY A 38 -16.94 -10.99 -8.75
C GLY A 38 -15.59 -11.06 -8.02
N GLY A 39 -14.51 -10.56 -8.60
CA GLY A 39 -13.14 -10.71 -8.10
C GLY A 39 -12.54 -12.09 -8.37
N ARG A 40 -11.23 -12.14 -8.65
CA ARG A 40 -10.49 -13.38 -8.96
C ARG A 40 -9.61 -13.77 -7.78
N LEU A 41 -9.69 -15.02 -7.37
CA LEU A 41 -8.82 -15.56 -6.32
C LEU A 41 -7.40 -15.76 -6.86
N LEU A 42 -6.40 -15.29 -6.12
CA LEU A 42 -4.99 -15.49 -6.48
C LEU A 42 -4.62 -16.97 -6.43
N GLU A 43 -3.81 -17.40 -7.40
CA GLU A 43 -3.18 -18.71 -7.36
C GLU A 43 -1.94 -18.67 -6.47
N ALA A 44 -1.77 -19.67 -5.61
CA ALA A 44 -0.56 -19.81 -4.80
C ALA A 44 0.59 -20.42 -5.63
N PRO A 45 1.86 -20.18 -5.26
CA PRO A 45 2.99 -20.90 -5.83
C PRO A 45 2.82 -22.42 -5.72
N ARG A 46 3.35 -23.17 -6.70
CA ARG A 46 3.25 -24.64 -6.72
C ARG A 46 3.71 -25.26 -5.40
N GLY A 47 2.94 -26.21 -4.88
CA GLY A 47 3.26 -26.92 -3.64
C GLY A 47 2.91 -26.16 -2.35
N ARG A 48 2.35 -24.94 -2.44
CA ARG A 48 1.81 -24.23 -1.27
C ARG A 48 0.32 -24.51 -1.08
N LEU A 49 -0.09 -24.63 0.19
CA LEU A 49 -1.51 -24.73 0.56
C LEU A 49 -2.19 -23.38 0.32
N SER A 50 -3.45 -23.43 -0.10
CA SER A 50 -4.27 -22.25 -0.44
C SER A 50 -4.69 -21.39 0.76
N ARG A 51 -4.12 -21.62 1.95
CA ARG A 51 -4.41 -20.91 3.19
C ARG A 51 -3.55 -19.66 3.42
N GLN A 52 -2.53 -19.41 2.60
CA GLN A 52 -1.77 -18.14 2.58
C GLN A 52 -2.48 -17.16 1.68
N ARG A 53 -3.43 -16.41 2.24
CA ARG A 53 -4.28 -15.51 1.45
C ARG A 53 -4.46 -14.12 2.04
N ASP A 54 -4.22 -13.94 3.34
CA ASP A 54 -4.07 -12.63 4.00
C ASP A 54 -3.01 -11.85 3.27
N SER A 55 -3.45 -11.03 2.33
CA SER A 55 -2.60 -10.12 1.59
C SER A 55 -2.67 -8.77 2.26
N GLU A 56 -1.51 -8.21 2.57
CA GLU A 56 -1.39 -6.99 3.36
C GLU A 56 -1.08 -5.76 2.50
N GLY A 57 -0.33 -5.96 1.42
CA GLY A 57 0.09 -4.86 0.55
C GLY A 57 0.32 -5.32 -0.88
N MET A 58 0.15 -4.40 -1.83
CA MET A 58 0.35 -4.67 -3.24
C MET A 58 0.95 -3.47 -3.97
N THR A 59 2.02 -3.71 -4.73
CA THR A 59 2.63 -2.67 -5.55
C THR A 59 3.11 -3.17 -6.90
N ARG A 60 3.38 -2.25 -7.84
CA ARG A 60 4.07 -2.54 -9.09
C ARG A 60 5.51 -2.05 -8.98
N ALA A 61 6.47 -2.88 -9.37
CA ALA A 61 7.86 -2.48 -9.55
C ALA A 61 8.46 -3.19 -10.76
N GLY A 62 9.04 -2.42 -11.69
CA GLY A 62 9.44 -2.94 -12.99
C GLY A 62 8.26 -3.54 -13.76
N ASP A 63 8.41 -4.77 -14.22
CA ASP A 63 7.39 -5.56 -14.93
C ASP A 63 6.53 -6.44 -13.99
N GLY A 64 6.85 -6.46 -12.69
CA GLY A 64 6.20 -7.30 -11.70
C GLY A 64 5.13 -6.59 -10.89
N ILE A 65 4.18 -7.37 -10.38
CA ILE A 65 3.31 -7.00 -9.26
C ILE A 65 3.79 -7.78 -8.04
N TYR A 66 4.06 -7.08 -6.96
CA TYR A 66 4.47 -7.67 -5.70
C TYR A 66 3.33 -7.61 -4.70
N VAL A 67 3.12 -8.70 -3.99
CA VAL A 67 2.08 -8.83 -2.96
C VAL A 67 2.73 -9.38 -1.69
N THR A 68 2.49 -8.74 -0.56
CA THR A 68 2.91 -9.22 0.77
C THR A 68 1.78 -10.00 1.41
N PHE A 69 2.12 -11.01 2.22
CA PHE A 69 1.13 -11.85 2.89
C PHE A 69 1.43 -12.06 4.37
N GLU A 70 0.39 -11.98 5.20
CA GLU A 70 0.41 -12.29 6.63
C GLU A 70 0.64 -13.79 6.89
N GLY A 71 0.90 -14.11 8.15
CA GLY A 71 1.03 -15.47 8.67
C GLY A 71 2.38 -16.14 8.42
N ARG A 72 2.95 -16.05 7.21
CA ARG A 72 4.33 -16.53 6.93
C ARG A 72 5.28 -15.44 6.45
N HIS A 73 4.82 -14.19 6.45
CA HIS A 73 5.60 -13.02 6.05
C HIS A 73 6.25 -13.28 4.68
N ALA A 74 5.40 -13.58 3.69
CA ALA A 74 5.82 -13.97 2.36
C ALA A 74 5.66 -12.80 1.37
N ILE A 75 6.48 -12.82 0.32
CA ILE A 75 6.41 -11.87 -0.78
C ILE A 75 6.24 -12.69 -2.07
N TRP A 76 5.17 -12.44 -2.81
CA TRP A 76 4.94 -13.07 -4.10
C TRP A 76 5.09 -12.04 -5.22
N ARG A 77 5.74 -12.44 -6.31
CA ARG A 77 5.87 -11.65 -7.54
C ARG A 77 5.06 -12.32 -8.65
N PHE A 78 4.14 -11.55 -9.23
CA PHE A 78 3.38 -11.91 -10.42
C PHE A 78 3.93 -11.17 -11.63
N GLU A 79 4.01 -11.85 -12.77
CA GLU A 79 4.45 -11.26 -14.05
C GLU A 79 3.29 -10.51 -14.72
N GLY A 80 3.40 -9.19 -14.86
CA GLY A 80 2.47 -8.35 -15.62
C GLY A 80 1.05 -8.17 -15.02
N SER A 81 0.38 -9.27 -14.66
CA SER A 81 -0.95 -9.31 -14.04
C SER A 81 -1.03 -10.36 -12.92
N LEU A 82 -2.04 -10.20 -12.06
CA LEU A 82 -2.38 -11.16 -11.01
C LEU A 82 -3.02 -12.45 -11.55
N ASP A 83 -3.09 -12.62 -12.87
CA ASP A 83 -3.72 -13.78 -13.49
C ASP A 83 -2.84 -15.03 -13.49
N GLY A 84 -1.53 -14.84 -13.46
CA GLY A 84 -0.55 -15.92 -13.48
C GLY A 84 -0.33 -16.59 -12.12
N THR A 85 0.43 -17.69 -12.14
CA THR A 85 1.01 -18.28 -10.94
C THR A 85 2.22 -17.44 -10.52
N PRO A 86 2.30 -16.97 -9.26
CA PRO A 86 3.42 -16.16 -8.81
C PRO A 86 4.66 -17.00 -8.51
N VAL A 87 5.80 -16.31 -8.42
CA VAL A 87 7.01 -16.82 -7.79
C VAL A 87 7.16 -16.19 -6.40
N GLU A 88 7.64 -16.96 -5.43
CA GLU A 88 7.96 -16.41 -4.12
C GLU A 88 9.33 -15.74 -4.16
N VAL A 89 9.38 -14.50 -3.69
CA VAL A 89 10.61 -13.74 -3.51
C VAL A 89 11.16 -14.06 -2.13
N GLN A 90 12.48 -14.20 -2.03
CA GLN A 90 13.13 -14.40 -0.75
C GLN A 90 12.89 -13.16 0.14
N PRO A 91 12.24 -13.32 1.32
CA PRO A 91 12.01 -12.19 2.21
C PRO A 91 13.33 -11.72 2.84
N PRO A 92 13.44 -10.43 3.20
CA PRO A 92 14.60 -9.93 3.91
C PRO A 92 14.81 -10.63 5.26
N HIS A 93 16.05 -10.58 5.73
CA HIS A 93 16.38 -11.02 7.09
C HIS A 93 15.56 -10.23 8.13
N GLY A 94 15.10 -10.92 9.19
CA GLY A 94 14.24 -10.36 10.23
C GLY A 94 12.75 -10.31 9.89
N MET A 95 12.34 -10.28 8.61
CA MET A 95 10.91 -10.17 8.26
C MET A 95 10.08 -11.36 8.75
N ARG A 96 10.63 -12.58 8.74
CA ARG A 96 9.92 -13.77 9.24
C ARG A 96 9.87 -13.87 10.77
N GLU A 97 10.63 -13.01 11.46
CA GLU A 97 10.70 -12.96 12.92
C GLU A 97 9.73 -11.91 13.49
N LEU A 98 9.12 -11.09 12.64
CA LEU A 98 8.04 -10.18 13.01
C LEU A 98 6.91 -10.95 13.71
N ALA A 99 6.26 -10.27 14.66
CA ALA A 99 5.07 -10.80 15.30
C ALA A 99 4.04 -11.20 14.25
N ARG A 100 3.22 -12.20 14.59
CA ARG A 100 2.29 -12.82 13.64
C ARG A 100 1.37 -11.79 12.96
N ASN A 101 0.92 -10.81 13.74
CA ASN A 101 0.00 -9.74 13.35
C ASN A 101 0.72 -8.37 13.35
N SER A 102 1.93 -8.33 12.82
CA SER A 102 2.71 -7.10 12.64
C SER A 102 3.60 -7.25 11.41
N GLY A 103 3.02 -7.77 10.33
CA GLY A 103 3.71 -8.06 9.07
C GLY A 103 4.07 -6.78 8.30
N VAL A 104 4.48 -6.95 7.04
CA VAL A 104 4.67 -5.81 6.12
C VAL A 104 3.32 -5.39 5.57
N GLU A 105 2.88 -4.20 5.97
CA GLU A 105 1.61 -3.60 5.51
C GLU A 105 1.82 -2.52 4.46
N ALA A 106 2.85 -1.68 4.59
CA ALA A 106 3.13 -0.69 3.57
C ALA A 106 4.22 -1.16 2.59
N ILE A 107 3.91 -1.16 1.30
CA ILE A 107 4.84 -1.53 0.22
C ILE A 107 4.74 -0.59 -0.99
N ALA A 108 5.88 -0.05 -1.43
CA ALA A 108 5.95 0.79 -2.63
C ALA A 108 7.06 0.34 -3.58
N GLY A 109 6.75 0.24 -4.87
CA GLY A 109 7.76 0.16 -5.93
C GLY A 109 8.43 1.51 -6.15
N LEU A 110 9.76 1.53 -6.20
CA LEU A 110 10.56 2.73 -6.40
C LEU A 110 10.88 2.93 -7.89
N SER A 111 11.30 4.15 -8.25
CA SER A 111 11.60 4.53 -9.63
C SER A 111 12.73 3.73 -10.27
N ASP A 112 13.61 3.13 -9.46
CA ASP A 112 14.72 2.28 -9.89
C ASP A 112 14.38 0.79 -9.91
N GLY A 113 13.11 0.43 -9.68
CA GLY A 113 12.63 -0.95 -9.68
C GLY A 113 12.81 -1.70 -8.36
N ARG A 114 13.45 -1.08 -7.35
CA ARG A 114 13.45 -1.63 -5.98
C ARG A 114 12.08 -1.48 -5.33
N LEU A 115 11.92 -2.12 -4.18
CA LEU A 115 10.77 -2.05 -3.30
C LEU A 115 11.19 -1.38 -2.01
N LEU A 116 10.34 -0.52 -1.46
CA LEU A 116 10.34 -0.13 -0.05
C LEU A 116 9.23 -0.91 0.66
N MET A 117 9.55 -1.56 1.77
CA MET A 117 8.61 -2.27 2.63
C MET A 117 8.73 -1.74 4.05
N ILE A 118 7.59 -1.56 4.73
CA ILE A 118 7.51 -1.10 6.12
C ILE A 118 6.54 -2.01 6.86
N ALA A 119 6.95 -2.50 8.04
CA ALA A 119 6.08 -3.28 8.91
C ALA A 119 4.94 -2.43 9.50
N GLU A 120 3.91 -3.09 10.06
CA GLU A 120 2.82 -2.40 10.78
C GLU A 120 3.30 -1.78 12.11
N ASP A 121 4.17 -2.50 12.82
CA ASP A 121 4.61 -2.14 14.16
C ASP A 121 6.08 -2.55 14.41
N GLY A 122 6.65 -2.05 15.50
CA GLY A 122 8.03 -2.28 15.88
C GLY A 122 8.29 -1.97 17.34
N GLU A 123 9.57 -1.87 17.69
CA GLU A 123 9.98 -1.51 19.04
C GLU A 123 9.95 -0.01 19.23
N GLU A 124 9.27 0.46 20.28
CA GLU A 124 9.11 1.89 20.58
C GLU A 124 8.58 2.69 19.38
N ASP A 125 9.36 3.64 18.85
CA ASP A 125 9.00 4.43 17.67
C ASP A 125 9.67 3.94 16.38
N ASP A 126 10.41 2.82 16.42
CA ASP A 126 11.17 2.31 15.28
C ASP A 126 10.52 1.05 14.69
N ILE A 127 9.87 1.24 13.55
CA ILE A 127 9.22 0.17 12.80
C ILE A 127 10.22 -0.43 11.82
N PRO A 128 10.42 -1.76 11.78
CA PRO A 128 11.26 -2.41 10.79
C PRO A 128 10.87 -2.06 9.35
N ALA A 129 11.86 -1.73 8.52
CA ALA A 129 11.66 -1.44 7.11
C ALA A 129 12.81 -2.04 6.27
N TRP A 130 12.57 -2.18 4.96
CA TRP A 130 13.55 -2.74 4.03
C TRP A 130 13.46 -2.07 2.67
N VAL A 131 14.62 -1.93 2.02
CA VAL A 131 14.70 -1.49 0.62
C VAL A 131 15.50 -2.50 -0.19
N GLY A 132 15.00 -2.88 -1.36
CA GLY A 132 15.67 -3.89 -2.18
C GLY A 132 14.73 -4.63 -3.12
N GLY A 133 15.00 -5.91 -3.34
CA GLY A 133 14.21 -6.74 -4.24
C GLY A 133 14.75 -8.18 -4.32
N PRO A 134 14.45 -8.90 -5.40
CA PRO A 134 14.88 -10.30 -5.58
C PRO A 134 16.39 -10.53 -5.46
N ASP A 135 17.21 -9.53 -5.80
CA ASP A 135 18.68 -9.63 -5.79
C ASP A 135 19.31 -9.33 -4.41
N GLY A 136 18.52 -8.84 -3.45
CA GLY A 136 19.01 -8.52 -2.12
C GLY A 136 18.20 -7.42 -1.44
N TRP A 137 18.32 -7.37 -0.12
CA TRP A 137 17.62 -6.42 0.73
C TRP A 137 18.57 -5.75 1.70
N GLU A 138 18.31 -4.47 1.95
CA GLU A 138 18.97 -3.67 2.96
C GLU A 138 17.96 -3.26 4.03
N ALA A 139 18.36 -3.36 5.29
CA ALA A 139 17.52 -2.98 6.43
C ALA A 139 17.46 -1.47 6.61
N LEU A 140 16.31 -0.99 7.05
CA LEU A 140 15.96 0.38 7.39
C LEU A 140 15.12 0.33 8.69
N SER A 141 14.83 1.50 9.26
CA SER A 141 13.67 1.65 10.14
C SER A 141 12.80 2.81 9.67
N TYR A 142 11.52 2.78 10.01
CA TYR A 142 10.58 3.87 9.81
C TYR A 142 10.20 4.45 11.17
N ARG A 143 10.38 5.75 11.34
CA ARG A 143 10.05 6.42 12.60
C ARG A 143 8.55 6.67 12.68
N ARG A 144 7.87 5.93 13.55
CA ARG A 144 6.50 6.22 13.97
C ARG A 144 6.45 7.57 14.71
N THR A 145 5.38 8.31 14.49
CA THR A 145 5.06 9.50 15.30
C THR A 145 3.61 9.46 15.77
N GLY A 146 3.40 9.53 17.09
CA GLY A 146 2.07 9.33 17.68
C GLY A 146 1.56 7.90 17.48
N ASN A 147 0.23 7.72 17.58
CA ASN A 147 -0.41 6.39 17.52
C ASN A 147 -0.84 5.99 16.09
N PHE A 148 -0.05 6.36 15.09
CA PHE A 148 -0.32 6.07 13.68
C PHE A 148 0.57 4.92 13.21
N HIS A 149 -0.05 3.97 12.51
CA HIS A 149 0.61 2.79 11.95
C HIS A 149 0.57 2.85 10.42
N PRO A 150 1.65 2.48 9.71
CA PRO A 150 1.66 2.41 8.25
C PRO A 150 0.67 1.34 7.76
N THR A 151 -0.15 1.67 6.77
CA THR A 151 -1.10 0.72 6.18
C THR A 151 -0.91 0.51 4.68
N ASP A 152 -0.37 1.49 3.94
CA ASP A 152 0.04 1.29 2.54
C ASP A 152 1.04 2.39 2.09
N ALA A 153 1.68 2.23 0.93
CA ALA A 153 2.56 3.24 0.36
C ALA A 153 2.48 3.35 -1.16
N ALA A 154 2.68 4.56 -1.69
CA ALA A 154 2.68 4.84 -3.12
C ALA A 154 3.80 5.79 -3.54
N LEU A 155 4.41 5.49 -4.69
CA LEU A 155 5.43 6.33 -5.31
C LEU A 155 4.81 7.56 -6.00
N LEU A 156 5.40 8.72 -5.76
CA LEU A 156 5.12 9.95 -6.50
C LEU A 156 5.96 10.04 -7.79
N PRO A 157 5.51 10.76 -8.82
CA PRO A 157 6.32 11.07 -10.00
C PRO A 157 7.69 11.70 -9.68
N SER A 158 7.79 12.49 -8.60
CA SER A 158 9.04 13.07 -8.10
C SER A 158 10.04 12.03 -7.58
N GLY A 159 9.60 10.79 -7.33
CA GLY A 159 10.38 9.72 -6.74
C GLY A 159 10.20 9.58 -5.23
N ASP A 160 9.57 10.56 -4.58
CA ASP A 160 9.24 10.49 -3.16
C ASP A 160 8.14 9.44 -2.91
N VAL A 161 8.06 8.94 -1.68
CA VAL A 161 7.06 7.95 -1.30
C VAL A 161 6.04 8.57 -0.36
N LEU A 162 4.76 8.41 -0.67
CA LEU A 162 3.67 8.64 0.26
C LEU A 162 3.43 7.36 1.06
N VAL A 163 3.40 7.48 2.39
CA VAL A 163 2.96 6.44 3.31
C VAL A 163 1.60 6.86 3.85
N LEU A 164 0.61 6.01 3.63
CA LEU A 164 -0.67 6.11 4.31
C LEU A 164 -0.50 5.51 5.70
N GLU A 165 -0.94 6.26 6.70
CA GLU A 165 -0.96 5.78 8.07
C GLU A 165 -2.34 5.94 8.69
N ARG A 166 -2.67 5.03 9.60
CA ARG A 166 -3.95 4.96 10.28
C ARG A 166 -3.76 4.90 11.79
N ALA A 167 -4.66 5.55 12.50
CA ALA A 167 -4.81 5.44 13.95
C ALA A 167 -6.26 5.07 14.28
N PHE A 168 -6.45 4.34 15.37
CA PHE A 168 -7.77 4.03 15.90
C PHE A 168 -7.77 4.15 17.43
N SER A 169 -8.79 4.80 17.97
CA SER A 169 -9.11 4.72 19.39
C SER A 169 -10.62 4.57 19.60
N PHE A 170 -11.01 3.93 20.70
CA PHE A 170 -12.43 3.77 21.04
C PHE A 170 -13.17 5.09 21.27
N LEU A 171 -12.45 6.16 21.64
CA LEU A 171 -13.05 7.47 21.95
C LEU A 171 -13.14 8.38 20.73
N GLU A 172 -12.10 8.41 19.90
CA GLU A 172 -11.98 9.34 18.77
C GLU A 172 -12.33 8.68 17.41
N GLY A 173 -12.43 7.35 17.37
CA GLY A 173 -12.64 6.59 16.15
C GLY A 173 -11.37 6.48 15.30
N PHE A 174 -11.55 6.33 13.99
CA PHE A 174 -10.44 6.29 13.03
C PHE A 174 -9.92 7.69 12.71
N ALA A 175 -8.61 7.76 12.48
CA ALA A 175 -7.94 8.87 11.83
C ALA A 175 -6.95 8.30 10.81
N ALA A 176 -6.76 9.01 9.69
CA ALA A 176 -5.72 8.67 8.73
C ALA A 176 -4.87 9.91 8.43
N ARG A 177 -3.64 9.69 8.00
CA ARG A 177 -2.78 10.74 7.47
C ARG A 177 -1.90 10.21 6.35
N ILE A 178 -1.36 11.13 5.57
CA ILE A 178 -0.41 10.84 4.52
C ILE A 178 0.90 11.51 4.89
N VAL A 179 1.97 10.71 4.94
CA VAL A 179 3.32 11.14 5.25
C VAL A 179 4.19 11.01 4.00
N ARG A 180 4.91 12.06 3.63
CA ARG A 180 5.84 12.06 2.50
C ARG A 180 7.27 11.80 2.97
N ILE A 181 7.88 10.74 2.45
CA ILE A 181 9.29 10.37 2.64
C ILE A 181 10.08 10.85 1.40
N PRO A 182 11.12 11.70 1.57
CA PRO A 182 11.95 12.11 0.45
C PRO A 182 12.78 10.94 -0.10
N ALA A 183 12.78 10.75 -1.41
CA ALA A 183 13.46 9.64 -2.09
C ALA A 183 14.94 9.53 -1.72
N ALA A 184 15.61 10.68 -1.62
CA ALA A 184 17.03 10.79 -1.28
C ALA A 184 17.39 10.24 0.13
N THR A 185 16.40 10.06 1.00
CA THR A 185 16.59 9.51 2.35
C THR A 185 16.44 7.98 2.40
N ILE A 186 15.93 7.37 1.33
CA ILE A 186 15.72 5.92 1.22
C ILE A 186 17.03 5.24 0.82
N VAL A 187 17.94 5.17 1.78
CA VAL A 187 19.29 4.60 1.63
C VAL A 187 19.53 3.54 2.71
N PRO A 188 20.40 2.53 2.45
CA PRO A 188 20.64 1.45 3.41
C PRO A 188 20.91 1.95 4.83
N ARG A 189 20.29 1.32 5.83
CA ARG A 189 20.42 1.61 7.26
C ARG A 189 19.89 2.97 7.73
N ALA A 190 19.18 3.70 6.88
CA ALA A 190 18.51 4.93 7.28
C ALA A 190 17.35 4.65 8.25
N ARG A 191 17.16 5.59 9.19
CA ARG A 191 15.92 5.76 9.94
C ARG A 191 15.05 6.75 9.18
N LEU A 192 14.10 6.24 8.41
CA LEU A 192 13.20 7.01 7.57
C LEU A 192 12.31 7.90 8.44
N THR A 193 12.20 9.15 8.03
CA THR A 193 11.29 10.14 8.59
C THR A 193 10.60 10.84 7.45
N GLY A 194 9.34 11.22 7.62
CA GLY A 194 8.61 11.99 6.62
C GLY A 194 7.92 13.22 7.20
N THR A 195 7.33 14.00 6.29
CA THR A 195 6.50 15.16 6.65
C THR A 195 5.05 14.82 6.39
N GLU A 196 4.17 15.10 7.34
CA GLU A 196 2.73 14.96 7.15
C GLU A 196 2.25 15.99 6.11
N VAL A 197 1.65 15.50 5.02
CA VAL A 197 1.14 16.33 3.91
C VAL A 197 -0.38 16.39 3.86
N ALA A 198 -1.06 15.44 4.51
CA ALA A 198 -2.52 15.45 4.64
C ALA A 198 -2.95 14.70 5.91
N ARG A 199 -4.09 15.11 6.46
CA ARG A 199 -4.76 14.44 7.59
C ARG A 199 -6.25 14.31 7.30
N ILE A 200 -6.75 13.09 7.38
CA ILE A 200 -8.17 12.75 7.28
C ILE A 200 -8.68 12.41 8.68
N ALA A 201 -9.36 13.38 9.29
CA ALA A 201 -9.94 13.29 10.62
C ALA A 201 -11.31 13.99 10.61
N PRO A 202 -12.18 13.75 11.61
CA PRO A 202 -13.44 14.48 11.73
C PRO A 202 -13.21 16.01 11.62
N PRO A 203 -14.07 16.74 10.87
CA PRO A 203 -15.39 16.35 10.37
C PRO A 203 -15.41 15.67 8.98
N LEU A 204 -14.25 15.32 8.41
CA LEU A 204 -14.22 14.54 7.16
C LEU A 204 -14.79 13.14 7.38
N VAL A 205 -15.21 12.49 6.30
CA VAL A 205 -15.55 11.06 6.35
C VAL A 205 -14.25 10.30 6.58
N VAL A 206 -14.18 9.54 7.68
CA VAL A 206 -13.02 8.72 8.04
C VAL A 206 -13.48 7.28 8.18
N ASP A 207 -12.68 6.37 7.66
CA ASP A 207 -12.90 4.92 7.76
C ASP A 207 -11.53 4.23 7.84
N ASN A 208 -11.54 2.90 7.80
CA ASN A 208 -10.37 2.04 7.87
C ASN A 208 -9.57 2.06 6.55
N PHE A 209 -8.92 3.17 6.22
CA PHE A 209 -8.13 3.30 5.00
C PHE A 209 -6.88 2.41 5.04
N GLU A 210 -6.79 1.51 4.05
CA GLU A 210 -5.74 0.47 3.97
C GLU A 210 -5.09 0.39 2.60
N ALA A 211 -5.48 1.26 1.66
CA ALA A 211 -4.79 1.35 0.39
C ALA A 211 -4.67 2.79 -0.10
N ILE A 212 -3.52 3.09 -0.71
CA ILE A 212 -3.21 4.35 -1.36
C ILE A 212 -2.72 4.10 -2.79
N ALA A 213 -3.21 4.89 -3.74
CA ALA A 213 -2.67 4.89 -5.10
C ALA A 213 -2.47 6.31 -5.61
N VAL A 214 -1.41 6.49 -6.39
CA VAL A 214 -1.11 7.76 -7.06
C VAL A 214 -1.37 7.61 -8.56
N ARG A 215 -2.05 8.59 -9.14
CA ARG A 215 -2.18 8.77 -10.59
C ARG A 215 -1.58 10.13 -10.98
N PRO A 216 -0.56 10.17 -11.84
CA PRO A 216 -0.06 11.42 -12.38
C PRO A 216 -1.13 12.14 -13.19
N GLU A 217 -1.24 13.45 -13.03
CA GLU A 217 -2.10 14.33 -13.81
C GLU A 217 -1.25 15.30 -14.65
N THR A 218 -1.91 16.05 -15.53
CA THR A 218 -1.23 17.09 -16.32
C THR A 218 -0.75 18.24 -15.42
N GLY A 219 0.44 18.80 -15.71
CA GLY A 219 0.90 20.03 -15.04
C GLY A 219 1.59 19.81 -13.68
N GLY A 220 2.04 18.58 -13.37
CA GLY A 220 2.74 18.26 -12.12
C GLY A 220 1.79 18.09 -10.93
N GLU A 221 0.51 17.87 -11.20
CA GLU A 221 -0.48 17.48 -10.20
C GLU A 221 -0.58 15.95 -10.17
N VAL A 222 -1.10 15.42 -9.07
CA VAL A 222 -1.41 14.00 -8.90
C VAL A 222 -2.78 13.85 -8.25
N SER A 223 -3.50 12.82 -8.68
CA SER A 223 -4.65 12.29 -7.95
C SER A 223 -4.18 11.23 -6.98
N ILE A 224 -4.54 11.38 -5.71
CA ILE A 224 -4.33 10.40 -4.64
C ILE A 224 -5.65 9.70 -4.38
N PHE A 225 -5.65 8.38 -4.50
CA PHE A 225 -6.80 7.54 -4.20
C PHE A 225 -6.59 6.85 -2.87
N LEU A 226 -7.59 6.92 -1.99
CA LEU A 226 -7.63 6.15 -0.74
C LEU A 226 -8.80 5.18 -0.78
N LEU A 227 -8.56 3.92 -0.43
CA LEU A 227 -9.59 2.89 -0.36
C LEU A 227 -9.67 2.35 1.08
N SER A 228 -10.87 2.32 1.65
CA SER A 228 -11.12 1.70 2.96
C SER A 228 -11.53 0.24 2.81
N ASP A 229 -11.08 -0.57 3.76
CA ASP A 229 -11.58 -1.92 3.95
C ASP A 229 -12.86 -1.93 4.80
N ASP A 230 -13.70 -2.93 4.56
CA ASP A 230 -14.98 -3.08 5.26
C ASP A 230 -14.93 -4.01 6.48
N ASN A 231 -13.79 -4.68 6.76
CA ASN A 231 -13.55 -5.58 7.90
C ASN A 231 -14.72 -6.55 8.20
N PHE A 232 -15.55 -6.87 7.20
CA PHE A 232 -16.76 -7.70 7.33
C PHE A 232 -17.78 -7.26 8.40
N ASN A 233 -17.81 -5.96 8.79
CA ASN A 233 -18.77 -5.44 9.77
C ASN A 233 -19.88 -4.60 9.11
N PHE A 234 -21.11 -4.73 9.63
CA PHE A 234 -22.32 -4.07 9.11
C PHE A 234 -22.34 -2.52 9.21
N VAL A 235 -21.28 -1.91 9.77
CA VAL A 235 -21.17 -0.46 10.02
C VAL A 235 -20.11 0.19 9.12
N GLN A 236 -19.10 -0.56 8.68
CA GLN A 236 -18.00 -0.06 7.85
C GLN A 236 -18.40 -0.06 6.37
N ARG A 237 -17.87 0.89 5.59
CA ARG A 237 -18.17 1.04 4.16
C ARG A 237 -16.90 0.88 3.35
N THR A 238 -16.97 0.20 2.21
CA THR A 238 -15.94 0.32 1.18
C THR A 238 -16.04 1.70 0.54
N ILE A 239 -15.12 2.60 0.89
CA ILE A 239 -15.09 3.98 0.41
C ILE A 239 -13.85 4.16 -0.45
N LEU A 240 -14.05 4.65 -1.66
CA LEU A 240 -12.96 5.19 -2.49
C LEU A 240 -13.03 6.72 -2.47
N MET A 241 -11.95 7.36 -2.07
CA MET A 241 -11.78 8.81 -2.12
C MET A 241 -10.71 9.20 -3.12
N GLN A 242 -10.86 10.36 -3.74
CA GLN A 242 -9.86 10.99 -4.60
C GLN A 242 -9.52 12.39 -4.06
N PHE A 243 -8.23 12.70 -3.99
CA PHE A 243 -7.70 14.01 -3.61
C PHE A 243 -6.72 14.51 -4.67
N GLY A 244 -6.74 15.80 -4.97
CA GLY A 244 -5.70 16.43 -5.81
C GLY A 244 -4.55 16.96 -4.96
N MET A 245 -3.31 16.71 -5.39
CA MET A 245 -2.10 17.25 -4.76
C MET A 245 -1.13 17.76 -5.83
N LYS A 246 -0.36 18.82 -5.53
CA LYS A 246 0.78 19.22 -6.36
C LYS A 246 2.02 18.43 -5.94
N ASP A 247 2.64 17.74 -6.88
CA ASP A 247 3.90 17.04 -6.63
C ASP A 247 5.07 18.01 -6.80
N ARG A 248 5.30 18.81 -5.76
CA ARG A 248 6.44 19.73 -5.66
C ARG A 248 7.43 19.22 -4.63
N PRO A 249 8.74 19.21 -4.92
CA PRO A 249 9.78 18.89 -3.93
C PRO A 249 9.79 19.89 -2.77
#